data_AF-A0A2E5XTE4-F1
#
_entry.id   AF-A0A2E5XTE4-F1
#
_cell.length_a   1.000
_cell.length_b   1.000
_cell.length_c   1.000
_cell.angle_alpha   90.00
_cell.angle_beta   90.00
_cell.angle_gamma   90.00
#
_symmetry.space_group_name_H-M   'P 1'
#
loop_
_entity.id
_entity.type
_entity.pdbx_description
1 polymer ?
#
loop_
_entity_poly.entity_id
_entity_poly.type
_entity_poly.pdbx_seq_one_letter_code
_entity_poly.pdbx_strand_id
1 'polypeptide(L)'
;MDIFLYISLALIIYVLVLILLKNLNFWKKKENKIYNNCCPCELQKPLERIRRKKLDYLINYTTFQLFDFKRYRCTECALECRRWDKPFRGKF
;
A
#
# COMPACT_ATOMS: atom_id res chain seq x y z
N MET A 1 15.99 -28.97 15.13
CA MET A 1 16.17 -28.15 13.90
C MET A 1 16.95 -26.91 14.28
N ASP A 2 17.89 -26.49 13.46
CA ASP A 2 18.78 -25.36 13.77
C ASP A 2 18.02 -24.03 13.74
N ILE A 3 18.31 -23.15 14.69
CA ILE A 3 17.72 -21.79 14.79
C ILE A 3 17.88 -21.03 13.46
N PHE A 4 19.00 -21.23 12.78
CA PHE A 4 19.28 -20.65 11.47
C PHE A 4 18.26 -21.07 10.40
N LEU A 5 17.87 -22.34 10.38
CA LEU A 5 16.87 -22.87 9.45
C LEU A 5 15.51 -22.20 9.69
N TYR A 6 15.09 -22.07 10.96
CA TYR A 6 13.83 -21.42 11.33
C TYR A 6 13.78 -19.96 10.91
N ILE A 7 14.85 -19.19 11.16
CA ILE A 7 14.94 -17.78 10.77
C ILE A 7 14.84 -17.65 9.25
N SER A 8 15.57 -18.48 8.52
CA SER A 8 15.57 -18.48 7.05
C SER A 8 14.18 -18.78 6.50
N LEU A 9 13.51 -19.81 7.02
CA LEU A 9 12.15 -20.18 6.62
C LEU A 9 11.15 -19.05 6.91
N ALA A 10 11.24 -18.42 8.08
CA ALA A 10 10.37 -17.31 8.46
C ALA A 10 10.52 -16.11 7.52
N LEU A 11 11.75 -15.77 7.12
CA LEU A 11 12.01 -14.71 6.16
C LEU A 11 11.44 -15.03 4.77
N ILE A 12 11.60 -16.27 4.30
CA ILE A 12 11.03 -16.72 3.02
C ILE A 12 9.51 -16.59 3.04
N ILE A 13 8.86 -17.10 4.09
CA ILE A 13 7.41 -17.01 4.27
C ILE A 13 6.96 -15.56 4.31
N TYR A 14 7.67 -14.69 5.03
CA TYR A 14 7.37 -13.26 5.10
C TYR A 14 7.36 -12.61 3.71
N VAL A 15 8.39 -12.86 2.90
CA VAL A 15 8.47 -12.33 1.52
C VAL A 15 7.34 -12.89 0.65
N LEU A 16 7.03 -14.19 0.76
CA LEU A 16 5.93 -14.80 0.01
C LEU A 16 4.57 -14.16 0.37
N VAL A 17 4.32 -13.89 1.66
CA VAL A 17 3.11 -13.18 2.09
C VAL A 17 3.03 -11.78 1.48
N LEU A 18 4.14 -11.03 1.45
CA LEU A 18 4.16 -9.70 0.81
C LEU A 18 3.81 -9.77 -0.68
N ILE A 19 4.37 -10.75 -1.40
CA ILE A 19 4.08 -10.97 -2.82
C ILE A 19 2.60 -11.35 -3.03
N LEU A 20 2.04 -12.23 -2.20
CA LEU A 20 0.63 -12.60 -2.26
C LEU A 20 -0.28 -11.39 -2.02
N LEU A 21 0.00 -10.57 -0.99
CA LEU A 21 -0.75 -9.35 -0.71
C LEU A 21 -0.69 -8.36 -1.89
N LYS A 22 0.46 -8.25 -2.56
CA LYS A 22 0.64 -7.43 -3.76
C LYS A 22 -0.24 -7.93 -4.90
N ASN A 23 -0.25 -9.23 -5.14
CA ASN A 23 -1.04 -9.87 -6.21
C ASN A 23 -2.55 -9.75 -5.96
N LEU A 24 -2.97 -9.82 -4.70
CA LEU A 24 -4.36 -9.58 -4.28
C LEU A 24 -4.78 -8.11 -4.32
N ASN A 25 -3.91 -7.21 -4.79
CA ASN A 25 -4.15 -5.77 -4.84
C ASN A 25 -4.50 -5.16 -3.46
N PHE A 26 -3.99 -5.74 -2.37
CA PHE A 26 -4.32 -5.32 -1.02
C PHE A 26 -3.90 -3.87 -0.80
N TRP A 27 -4.81 -2.98 -0.37
CA TRP A 27 -4.57 -1.53 -0.23
C TRP A 27 -4.18 -0.78 -1.52
N LYS A 28 -4.44 -1.36 -2.70
CA LYS A 28 -4.36 -0.61 -3.95
C LYS A 28 -5.38 0.54 -3.95
N LYS A 29 -5.08 1.62 -4.67
CA LYS A 29 -6.05 2.68 -4.99
C LYS A 29 -7.34 2.07 -5.56
N LYS A 30 -8.47 2.66 -5.17
CA LYS A 30 -9.79 2.32 -5.69
C LYS A 30 -10.22 3.46 -6.62
N GLU A 31 -10.60 3.11 -7.83
CA GLU A 31 -11.05 4.04 -8.87
C GLU A 31 -12.56 3.89 -9.05
N ASN A 32 -13.25 4.98 -9.36
CA ASN A 32 -14.64 4.98 -9.81
C ASN A 32 -14.73 5.82 -11.10
N LYS A 33 -15.89 5.85 -11.76
CA LYS A 33 -16.12 6.57 -13.02
C LYS A 33 -15.74 8.06 -12.98
N ILE A 34 -15.75 8.66 -11.80
CA ILE A 34 -15.51 10.10 -11.59
C ILE A 34 -14.12 10.37 -10.99
N TYR A 35 -13.61 9.51 -10.11
CA TYR A 35 -12.39 9.77 -9.34
C TYR A 35 -11.38 8.62 -9.41
N ASN A 36 -10.11 8.97 -9.68
CA ASN A 36 -8.99 8.02 -9.76
C ASN A 36 -8.50 7.52 -8.38
N ASN A 37 -9.01 8.06 -7.28
CA ASN A 37 -8.72 7.58 -5.94
C ASN A 37 -9.86 7.94 -5.00
N CYS A 38 -10.70 6.96 -4.70
CA CYS A 38 -11.89 7.12 -3.87
C CYS A 38 -11.60 6.76 -2.42
N CYS A 39 -12.18 7.53 -1.51
CA CYS A 39 -12.25 7.19 -0.10
C CYS A 39 -13.02 5.86 0.07
N PRO A 40 -12.60 4.95 0.97
CA PRO A 40 -13.34 3.72 1.23
C PRO A 40 -14.69 3.92 1.94
N CYS A 41 -15.06 5.16 2.31
CA CYS A 41 -16.38 5.44 2.85
C CYS A 41 -17.47 5.33 1.78
N GLU A 42 -18.72 5.22 2.21
CA GLU A 42 -19.90 5.10 1.35
C GLU A 42 -20.02 6.25 0.34
N LEU A 43 -19.54 7.44 0.70
CA LEU A 43 -19.59 8.65 -0.14
C LEU A 43 -18.65 8.59 -1.36
N GLN A 44 -17.64 7.71 -1.36
CA GLN A 44 -16.67 7.54 -2.45
C GLN A 44 -16.03 8.85 -2.96
N LYS A 45 -15.77 9.78 -2.04
CA LYS A 45 -15.24 11.11 -2.33
C LYS A 45 -13.75 11.07 -2.69
N PRO A 46 -13.22 12.09 -3.38
CA PRO A 46 -11.82 12.11 -3.77
C PRO A 46 -10.89 12.14 -2.55
N LEU A 47 -9.77 11.46 -2.69
CA LEU A 47 -8.70 11.42 -1.70
C LEU A 47 -7.56 12.36 -2.11
N GLU A 48 -7.25 13.33 -1.27
CA GLU A 48 -6.12 14.24 -1.47
C GLU A 48 -4.83 13.65 -0.91
N ARG A 49 -3.72 13.88 -1.62
CA ARG A 49 -2.41 13.40 -1.18
C ARG A 49 -1.90 14.29 -0.04
N ILE A 50 -1.53 13.65 1.07
CA ILE A 50 -0.93 14.33 2.22
C ILE A 50 0.51 13.87 2.44
N ARG A 51 1.25 14.64 3.25
CA ARG A 51 2.65 14.32 3.58
C ARG A 51 2.75 12.96 4.28
N ARG A 52 3.74 12.16 3.90
CA ARG A 52 4.08 10.89 4.56
C ARG A 52 4.53 11.16 6.00
N LYS A 53 4.09 10.33 6.94
CA LYS A 53 4.60 10.29 8.32
C LYS A 53 5.78 9.33 8.39
N LYS A 54 6.61 9.40 9.44
CA LYS A 54 7.77 8.50 9.66
C LYS A 54 7.39 7.01 9.53
N LEU A 55 6.23 6.65 10.07
CA LEU A 55 5.69 5.30 10.01
C LEU A 55 5.38 4.83 8.57
N ASP A 56 5.01 5.73 7.66
CA ASP A 56 4.75 5.36 6.26
C ASP A 56 6.07 5.02 5.53
N TYR A 57 7.16 5.72 5.86
CA TYR A 57 8.49 5.36 5.37
C TYR A 57 8.94 4.01 5.91
N LEU A 58 8.78 3.77 7.22
CA LEU A 58 9.11 2.49 7.85
C LEU A 58 8.38 1.32 7.18
N ILE A 59 7.07 1.45 6.95
CA ILE A 59 6.28 0.43 6.24
C ILE A 59 6.87 0.16 4.85
N ASN A 60 7.15 1.20 4.07
CA ASN A 60 7.76 1.01 2.76
C ASN A 60 9.12 0.31 2.84
N TYR A 61 9.97 0.63 3.82
CA TYR A 61 11.25 -0.07 4.00
C TYR A 61 11.06 -1.54 4.39
N THR A 62 10.18 -1.83 5.36
CA THR A 62 9.90 -3.22 5.78
C THR A 62 9.27 -4.06 4.67
N THR A 63 8.55 -3.43 3.75
CA THR A 63 7.95 -4.11 2.59
C THR A 63 8.86 -4.09 1.36
N PHE A 64 10.16 -3.82 1.52
CA PHE A 64 11.16 -3.73 0.44
C PHE A 64 10.75 -2.80 -0.70
N GLN A 65 10.02 -1.74 -0.37
CA GLN A 65 9.42 -0.76 -1.30
C GLN A 65 8.46 -1.37 -2.33
N LEU A 66 8.03 -2.63 -2.18
CA LEU A 66 7.18 -3.35 -3.11
C LEU A 66 5.86 -2.62 -3.39
N PHE A 67 5.33 -1.91 -2.40
CA PHE A 67 4.06 -1.20 -2.50
C PHE A 67 4.21 0.30 -2.78
N ASP A 68 5.31 0.97 -2.45
CA ASP A 68 5.42 2.46 -2.51
C ASP A 68 4.16 3.18 -1.99
N PHE A 69 3.74 2.87 -0.77
CA PHE A 69 2.55 3.45 -0.17
C PHE A 69 2.63 4.98 -0.12
N LYS A 70 1.54 5.63 -0.53
CA LYS A 70 1.32 7.07 -0.42
C LYS A 70 0.19 7.29 0.59
N ARG A 71 0.27 8.39 1.34
CA ARG A 71 -0.73 8.77 2.34
C ARG A 71 -1.75 9.72 1.72
N TYR A 72 -3.01 9.50 2.02
CA TYR A 72 -4.12 10.29 1.53
C TYR A 72 -5.08 10.66 2.65
N ARG A 73 -5.80 11.76 2.47
CA ARG A 73 -6.87 12.21 3.36
C ARG A 73 -8.13 12.48 2.54
N CYS A 74 -9.28 12.05 3.04
CA CYS A 74 -10.57 12.41 2.46
C CYS A 74 -10.91 13.85 2.83
N THR A 75 -11.40 14.63 1.88
CA THR A 75 -11.82 16.02 2.10
C THR A 75 -13.09 16.13 2.95
N GLU A 76 -14.00 15.16 2.81
CA GLU A 76 -15.30 15.18 3.50
C GLU A 76 -15.25 14.52 4.88
N CYS A 77 -14.82 13.26 4.96
CA CYS A 77 -14.83 12.49 6.22
C CYS A 77 -13.52 12.54 7.00
N ALA A 78 -12.53 13.32 6.54
CA ALA A 78 -11.20 13.48 7.14
C ALA A 78 -10.37 12.20 7.34
N LEU A 79 -10.85 11.03 6.89
CA LEU A 79 -10.18 9.75 7.05
C LEU A 79 -8.82 9.75 6.34
N GLU A 80 -7.76 9.39 7.08
CA GLU A 80 -6.43 9.19 6.52
C GLU A 80 -6.22 7.72 6.17
N CYS A 81 -5.74 7.43 4.95
CA CYS A 81 -5.43 6.07 4.54
C CYS A 81 -4.14 5.99 3.72
N ARG A 82 -3.58 4.78 3.65
CA ARG A 82 -2.43 4.46 2.78
C ARG A 82 -2.93 3.72 1.56
N ARG A 83 -2.49 4.16 0.39
CA ARG A 83 -2.78 3.49 -0.88
C ARG A 83 -1.52 3.39 -1.71
N TRP A 84 -1.40 2.29 -2.44
CA TRP A 84 -0.39 2.17 -3.48
C TRP A 84 -1.01 2.17 -4.86
N ASP A 85 -0.18 2.52 -5.83
CA ASP A 85 -0.55 2.55 -7.24
C ASP A 85 0.37 1.63 -8.04
N LYS A 86 -0.08 1.16 -9.20
CA LYS A 86 0.81 0.47 -10.13
C LYS A 86 1.99 1.40 -10.46
N PRO A 87 3.21 0.87 -10.58
CA PRO A 87 4.32 1.66 -11.11
C PRO A 87 3.89 2.23 -12.46
N PHE A 88 4.21 3.51 -12.69
CA PHE A 88 3.88 4.20 -13.94
C PHE A 88 4.47 3.39 -15.10
N ARG A 89 3.61 2.75 -15.90
CA ARG A 89 4.00 2.10 -17.15
C ARG A 89 4.14 3.19 -18.20
N GLY A 90 5.15 4.03 -18.07
CA GLY A 90 5.56 4.90 -19.16
C GLY A 90 5.99 4.00 -20.31
N LYS A 91 5.28 4.08 -21.44
CA LYS A 91 5.89 3.75 -22.73
C LYS A 91 6.94 4.83 -22.96
N PHE A 92 8.20 4.51 -22.69
CA PHE A 92 9.31 5.22 -23.29
C PHE A 92 9.44 4.77 -24.75
#